data_AF-A0A938M7Y7-F1
#
_entry.id   AF-A0A938M7Y7-F1
#
_cell.length_a   1.000
_cell.length_b   1.000
_cell.length_c   1.000
_cell.angle_alpha   90.00
_cell.angle_beta   90.00
_cell.angle_gamma   90.00
#
_symmetry.space_group_name_H-M   'P 1'
#
loop_
_entity.id
_entity.type
_entity.pdbx_description
1 polymer ?
#
loop_
_entity_poly.entity_id
_entity_poly.type
_entity_poly.pdbx_seq_one_letter_code
_entity_poly.pdbx_strand_id
1 'polypeptide(L)' 'MTVHLNEIPALAQLSTPEKILLLEDLWDSIAADESSVPVPQSHRAELDARLRRYKSNPGDLLSLDDLRARIEKRK' A
#
# COMPACT_ATOMS: atom_id res chain seq x y z
N MET A 1 -13.88 -4.80 -16.03
CA MET A 1 -13.17 -4.49 -17.29
C MET A 1 -11.69 -4.72 -16.99
N THR A 2 -11.09 -5.73 -17.59
CA THR A 2 -9.68 -6.05 -17.38
C THR A 2 -8.90 -5.38 -18.49
N VAL A 3 -7.92 -4.54 -18.18
CA VAL A 3 -7.06 -3.91 -19.19
C VAL A 3 -5.92 -4.87 -19.49
N HIS A 4 -5.77 -5.25 -20.75
CA HIS A 4 -4.68 -6.10 -21.20
C HIS A 4 -3.56 -5.26 -21.79
N LEU A 5 -2.29 -5.62 -21.52
CA LEU A 5 -1.12 -4.91 -22.05
C LEU A 5 -1.14 -4.80 -23.59
N ASN A 6 -1.71 -5.79 -24.27
CA ASN A 6 -1.82 -5.84 -25.72
C ASN A 6 -2.80 -4.79 -26.29
N GLU A 7 -3.69 -4.24 -25.45
CA GLU A 7 -4.65 -3.20 -25.83
C GLU A 7 -4.01 -1.80 -25.83
N ILE A 8 -2.80 -1.66 -25.26
CA ILE A 8 -2.03 -0.41 -25.24
C ILE A 8 -0.63 -0.70 -25.78
N PRO A 9 -0.45 -0.78 -27.13
CA PRO A 9 0.80 -1.17 -27.76
C PRO A 9 2.01 -0.31 -27.33
N ALA A 10 1.79 0.95 -26.97
CA ALA A 10 2.83 1.85 -26.47
C ALA A 10 3.49 1.34 -25.18
N LEU A 11 2.76 0.64 -24.30
CA LEU A 11 3.30 0.06 -23.07
C LEU A 11 4.28 -1.08 -23.34
N ALA A 12 4.10 -1.81 -24.45
CA ALA A 12 4.99 -2.90 -24.83
C ALA A 12 6.40 -2.39 -25.19
N GLN A 13 6.50 -1.15 -25.70
CA GLN A 13 7.76 -0.53 -26.13
C GLN A 13 8.58 0.05 -24.98
N LEU A 14 7.99 0.21 -23.80
CA LEU A 14 8.69 0.71 -22.62
C LEU A 14 9.65 -0.34 -22.08
N SER A 15 10.87 0.11 -21.74
CA SER A 15 11.80 -0.65 -20.91
C SER A 15 11.22 -0.89 -19.52
N THR A 16 11.78 -1.84 -18.77
CA THR A 16 11.34 -2.11 -17.39
C THR A 16 11.41 -0.86 -16.49
N PRO A 17 12.49 -0.06 -16.49
CA PRO A 17 12.52 1.18 -15.71
C PRO A 17 11.41 2.17 -16.09
N GLU A 18 11.15 2.38 -17.39
CA GLU A 18 10.09 3.28 -17.84
C GLU A 18 8.70 2.80 -17.43
N LYS A 19 8.46 1.48 -17.43
CA LYS A 19 7.21 0.89 -16.92
C LYS A 19 7.02 1.15 -15.43
N ILE A 20 8.10 1.10 -14.65
CA ILE A 20 8.07 1.40 -13.22
C ILE A 20 7.73 2.87 -12.99
N LEU A 21 8.38 3.79 -13.71
CA LEU A 21 8.10 5.22 -13.60
C LEU A 21 6.66 5.55 -14.00
N LEU A 22 6.17 4.97 -15.10
CA LEU A 22 4.78 5.16 -15.50
C LEU A 22 3.79 4.60 -14.47
N LEU A 23 4.11 3.45 -13.85
CA LEU A 23 3.29 2.89 -12.78
C LEU A 23 3.22 3.83 -11.58
N GLU A 24 4.34 4.46 -11.22
CA GLU A 24 4.43 5.46 -10.15
C GLU A 24 3.60 6.70 -10.46
N ASP A 25 3.76 7.30 -11.66
CA ASP A 25 2.97 8.45 -12.09
C ASP A 25 1.46 8.16 -12.10
N LEU A 26 1.07 6.96 -12.55
CA LEU A 26 -0.33 6.52 -12.51
C LEU A 26 -0.84 6.35 -11.08
N TRP A 27 -0.01 5.82 -10.19
CA TRP A 27 -0.35 5.66 -8.79
C TRP A 27 -0.56 7.01 -8.10
N ASP A 28 0.33 7.97 -8.35
CA ASP A 28 0.22 9.34 -7.84
C ASP A 28 -1.04 10.03 -8.36
N SER A 29 -1.37 9.85 -9.65
CA SER A 29 -2.60 10.37 -10.25
C SER A 29 -3.87 9.81 -9.60
N ILE A 30 -3.90 8.50 -9.32
CA ILE A 30 -5.02 7.85 -8.60
C ILE A 30 -5.11 8.38 -7.17
N ALA A 31 -3.97 8.49 -6.49
CA ALA A 31 -3.90 8.96 -5.11
C ALA A 31 -4.31 10.44 -4.98
N ALA A 32 -4.15 11.26 -6.03
CA ALA A 32 -4.59 12.65 -6.04
C ALA A 32 -6.11 12.84 -5.87
N ASP A 33 -6.92 11.82 -6.19
CA ASP A 33 -8.35 11.78 -5.90
C ASP A 33 -8.69 10.69 -4.88
N GLU A 34 -8.24 10.88 -3.64
CA GLU A 34 -8.54 10.00 -2.51
C GLU A 34 -10.04 9.77 -2.30
N SER A 35 -10.89 10.73 -2.72
CA SER A 35 -12.34 10.66 -2.55
C SER A 35 -13.02 9.65 -3.46
N SER A 36 -12.37 9.30 -4.58
CA SER A 36 -12.87 8.32 -5.56
C SER A 36 -12.87 6.88 -5.03
N VAL A 37 -12.06 6.59 -4.00
CA VAL A 37 -11.97 5.26 -3.38
C VAL A 37 -12.70 5.28 -2.04
N PRO A 38 -13.97 4.85 -1.97
CA PRO A 38 -14.73 4.89 -0.73
C PRO A 38 -14.11 3.94 0.29
N VAL A 39 -13.74 4.47 1.45
CA VAL A 39 -13.31 3.65 2.59
C VAL A 39 -14.55 3.15 3.33
N PRO A 40 -14.85 1.84 3.31
CA PRO A 40 -16.04 1.30 3.98
C PRO A 40 -16.03 1.59 5.48
N GLN A 41 -17.21 1.82 6.05
CA GLN A 41 -17.36 2.04 7.50
C GLN A 41 -16.76 0.89 8.31
N SER A 42 -16.87 -0.36 7.83
CA SER A 42 -16.29 -1.54 8.47
C SER A 42 -14.77 -1.47 8.59
N HIS A 43 -14.07 -0.95 7.57
CA HIS A 43 -12.62 -0.78 7.61
C HIS A 43 -12.23 0.30 8.63
N ARG A 44 -12.95 1.42 8.66
CA ARG A 44 -12.73 2.49 9.65
C ARG A 44 -12.94 1.97 11.08
N ALA A 45 -14.03 1.24 11.31
CA ALA A 45 -14.34 0.68 12.62
C ALA A 45 -13.28 -0.32 13.09
N GLU A 46 -12.74 -1.16 12.21
CA GLU A 46 -11.65 -2.09 12.52
C GLU A 46 -10.35 -1.34 12.85
N LEU A 47 -9.99 -0.31 12.08
CA LEU A 47 -8.82 0.52 12.37
C LEU A 47 -8.94 1.21 13.73
N ASP A 48 -10.12 1.76 14.05
CA ASP A 48 -10.39 2.38 15.35
C ASP A 48 -10.33 1.37 16.51
N ALA A 49 -10.81 0.14 16.29
CA ALA A 49 -10.72 -0.93 17.27
C ALA A 49 -9.26 -1.34 17.54
N ARG A 50 -8.45 -1.52 16.49
CA ARG A 50 -7.02 -1.83 16.60
C ARG A 50 -6.25 -0.71 17.29
N LEU A 51 -6.54 0.54 16.94
CA LEU A 51 -5.90 1.70 17.56
C LEU A 51 -6.23 1.81 19.05
N ARG A 52 -7.48 1.57 19.44
CA ARG A 52 -7.89 1.53 20.86
C ARG A 52 -7.19 0.41 21.61
N ARG A 53 -7.15 -0.81 21.04
CA ARG A 53 -6.45 -1.96 21.62
C ARG A 53 -4.97 -1.64 21.87
N TYR A 54 -4.31 -1.04 20.87
CA TYR A 54 -2.91 -0.60 21.00
C TYR A 54 -2.73 0.44 22.11
N LYS A 55 -3.56 1.50 22.14
CA LYS A 55 -3.48 2.54 23.17
C LYS A 55 -3.70 2.00 24.59
N SER A 56 -4.55 0.98 24.74
CA SER A 56 -4.82 0.34 26.04
C SER A 56 -3.75 -0.66 26.48
N ASN A 57 -3.01 -1.26 25.54
CA ASN A 57 -1.96 -2.23 25.81
C ASN A 57 -0.85 -2.13 24.74
N PRO A 58 0.08 -1.15 24.87
CA PRO A 58 1.09 -0.89 23.84
C PRO A 58 2.13 -2.01 23.71
N GLY A 59 2.21 -2.94 24.67
CA GLY A 59 3.23 -4.01 24.72
C GLY A 59 3.10 -5.11 23.65
N ASP A 60 2.00 -5.12 22.88
CA ASP A 60 1.76 -6.15 21.86
C ASP A 60 2.31 -5.78 20.46
N LEU A 61 2.76 -4.54 20.24
CA LEU A 61 3.27 -4.08 18.95
C LEU A 61 4.76 -3.77 19.02
N LEU A 62 5.46 -4.06 17.93
CA LEU A 62 6.86 -3.67 17.74
C LEU A 62 6.91 -2.38 16.95
N SER A 63 7.85 -1.49 17.29
CA SER A 63 8.26 -0.46 16.34
C SER A 63 8.87 -1.13 15.10
N LEU A 64 8.99 -0.39 13.99
CA LEU A 64 9.63 -0.90 12.78
C LEU A 64 11.08 -1.32 13.07
N ASP A 65 11.79 -0.56 13.91
CA ASP A 65 13.16 -0.86 14.31
C ASP A 65 13.24 -2.12 15.19
N ASP A 66 12.32 -2.29 16.14
CA ASP A 66 12.23 -3.51 16.96
C ASP A 66 11.92 -4.74 16.11
N LEU A 67 11.02 -4.61 15.13
CA LEU A 67 10.70 -5.68 14.18
C LEU A 67 11.93 -6.06 13.36
N ARG A 68 12.64 -5.08 12.79
CA ARG A 68 13.87 -5.29 12.02
C ARG A 68 14.94 -5.99 12.85
N ALA A 69 15.21 -5.49 14.06
CA ALA A 69 16.17 -6.09 14.98
C ALA A 69 15.83 -7.55 15.32
N ARG A 70 14.54 -7.87 15.45
CA ARG A 70 14.09 -9.24 15.74
C ARG A 70 14.21 -10.19 14.55
N ILE A 71 14.02 -9.71 13.32
CA ILE A 71 14.21 -10.50 12.10
C ILE A 71 15.70 -10.82 11.90
N GLU A 72 16.58 -9.84 12.08
CA GLU A 72 18.03 -10.04 11.91
C GLU A 72 18.62 -10.99 12.97
N LYS A 73 18.10 -11.00 14.20
CA LYS A 73 18.50 -11.97 15.24
C LYS A 73 18.11 -13.43 14.96
N ARG A 74 17.25 -13.70 13.96
CA ARG A 74 16.80 -15.05 13.59
C ARG A 74 17.58 -15.65 12.41
N LYS A 75 18.46 -14.86 11.78
CA LYS A 75 19.46 -15.36 10.83
C LYS A 75 20.67 -15.87 11.58
#